data_AF-A0A1X1BKK3-F1
#
_entry.id   AF-A0A1X1BKK3-F1
#
_cell.length_a   1.000
_cell.length_b   1.000
_cell.length_c   1.000
_cell.angle_alpha   90.00
_cell.angle_beta   90.00
_cell.angle_gamma   90.00
#
_symmetry.space_group_name_H-M   'P 1'
#
loop_
_entity.id
_entity.type
_entity.pdbx_description
1 polymer ?
#
loop_
_entity_poly.entity_id
_entity_poly.type
_entity_poly.pdbx_seq_one_letter_code
_entity_poly.pdbx_strand_id
1 'polypeptide(L)'
;MRNPVVRDSDEWNTIEFALRLRCRTSRVNLLQAWNTTQPDAVSVFSRWVQSAPIIEVFINAETLDRNNTVQDVCTRGLYIGSNGFKLSIGNIQCTSLPLLRSTIRDGANAEAQSGGLDDQGKLLPPKNATTANVMYGDKRVYEYFVCDVALGKSIAASDEVEAQRLRLSMPVEYDSVYLQNSNDQKFLDVTVLPRQPDQTVSVDHLQDDVFSKGVLPKLAFKREYIVYGASQILPKYLIQFECDAAAEETFALPLCDSCQNDAATLYCSSDDAKICMKCDEKLHSHKVVSRHIRVPLNKMPRPVARCRLHPSKVYTMYCTVCHLPVCQLCTSGHIHGKGCDDEGAAHFIPIANAYDAAIYEMQQQSSETIEQRRQHLNALIQQLNIIEKAVEENCERVEANCYENLETTLKELHSTIQNSLEIIVAEQTENKRQLNQLEWAENFAEYIKNTLLPADYLRAWLRHCKLRNQMDPKLSKEQMQEIFPDIDLQGELAIMHEQSRQHDHT
;
A
#
# COMPACT_ATOMS: atom_id res chain seq x y z
N MET A 1 -20.04 24.57 17.94
CA MET A 1 -20.47 23.76 16.78
C MET A 1 -21.99 23.65 16.79
N ARG A 2 -22.65 23.70 15.63
CA ARG A 2 -24.10 23.95 15.52
C ARG A 2 -24.98 22.70 15.34
N ASN A 3 -24.43 21.48 15.38
CA ASN A 3 -25.24 20.27 15.21
C ASN A 3 -24.64 19.07 15.98
N PRO A 4 -24.89 18.93 17.30
CA PRO A 4 -24.46 17.78 18.06
C PRO A 4 -25.25 16.53 17.64
N VAL A 5 -24.56 15.41 17.48
CA VAL A 5 -25.21 14.11 17.25
C VAL A 5 -25.93 13.72 18.53
N VAL A 6 -27.22 13.38 18.40
CA VAL A 6 -28.04 12.97 19.54
C VAL A 6 -27.50 11.68 20.14
N ARG A 7 -27.30 11.66 21.46
CA ARG A 7 -26.79 10.49 22.18
C ARG A 7 -27.72 9.29 22.00
N ASP A 8 -27.14 8.10 21.83
CA ASP A 8 -27.83 6.82 21.62
C ASP A 8 -28.69 6.77 20.33
N SER A 9 -28.55 7.72 19.40
CA SER A 9 -29.14 7.62 18.06
C SER A 9 -28.44 6.55 17.22
N ASP A 10 -29.06 6.15 16.09
CA ASP A 10 -28.44 5.20 15.16
C ASP A 10 -27.09 5.72 14.63
N GLU A 11 -26.99 7.03 14.35
CA GLU A 11 -25.73 7.67 13.95
C GLU A 11 -24.68 7.57 15.05
N TRP A 12 -25.05 7.87 16.30
CA TRP A 12 -24.16 7.76 17.45
C TRP A 12 -23.64 6.33 17.63
N ASN A 13 -24.54 5.35 17.60
CA ASN A 13 -24.21 3.95 17.79
C ASN A 13 -23.32 3.42 16.66
N THR A 14 -23.54 3.89 15.42
CA THR A 14 -22.70 3.56 14.27
C THR A 14 -21.28 4.08 14.43
N ILE A 15 -21.12 5.34 14.85
CA ILE A 15 -19.82 5.97 15.10
C ILE A 15 -19.10 5.25 16.25
N GLU A 16 -19.81 4.96 17.34
CA GLU A 16 -19.26 4.26 18.51
C GLU A 16 -18.79 2.85 18.15
N PHE A 17 -19.58 2.13 17.34
CA PHE A 17 -19.21 0.81 16.83
C PHE A 17 -17.97 0.86 15.92
N ALA A 18 -17.94 1.79 14.95
CA ALA A 18 -16.80 1.97 14.07
C ALA A 18 -15.53 2.30 14.87
N LEU A 19 -15.63 3.22 15.83
CA LEU A 19 -14.52 3.60 16.70
C LEU A 19 -13.99 2.41 17.51
N ARG A 20 -14.87 1.62 18.13
CA ARG A 20 -14.49 0.39 18.86
C ARG A 20 -13.82 -0.65 17.96
N LEU A 21 -14.33 -0.83 16.74
CA LEU A 21 -13.76 -1.74 15.75
C LEU A 21 -12.33 -1.31 15.35
N ARG A 22 -12.10 -0.01 15.13
CA ARG A 22 -10.79 0.52 14.74
C ARG A 22 -9.79 0.55 15.91
N CYS A 23 -10.23 0.88 17.13
CA CYS A 23 -9.39 0.84 18.32
C CYS A 23 -9.16 -0.58 18.85
N ARG A 24 -9.98 -1.56 18.42
CA ARG A 24 -9.92 -2.97 18.84
C ARG A 24 -10.06 -3.20 20.34
N THR A 25 -10.78 -2.31 21.00
CA THR A 25 -11.02 -2.35 22.44
C THR A 25 -12.45 -1.95 22.75
N SER A 26 -13.04 -2.60 23.74
CA SER A 26 -14.35 -2.21 24.29
C SER A 26 -14.27 -1.08 25.31
N ARG A 27 -13.07 -0.71 25.75
CA ARG A 27 -12.80 0.34 26.75
C ARG A 27 -12.95 1.76 26.22
N VAL A 28 -13.22 1.90 24.92
CA VAL A 28 -13.48 3.20 24.30
C VAL A 28 -14.92 3.63 24.57
N ASN A 29 -15.04 4.87 25.02
CA ASN A 29 -16.31 5.50 25.30
C ASN A 29 -16.41 6.84 24.55
N LEU A 30 -17.38 6.94 23.63
CA LEU A 30 -17.65 8.16 22.90
C LEU A 30 -18.27 9.18 23.87
N LEU A 31 -17.68 10.37 23.96
CA LEU A 31 -18.12 11.43 24.87
C LEU A 31 -18.99 12.44 24.14
N GLN A 32 -18.54 12.90 22.97
CA GLN A 32 -19.23 13.90 22.16
C GLN A 32 -19.01 13.61 20.67
N ALA A 33 -20.01 13.95 19.86
CA ALA A 33 -19.93 13.88 18.42
C ALA A 33 -20.69 15.08 17.82
N TRP A 34 -20.11 15.74 16.82
CA TRP A 34 -20.73 16.84 16.11
C TRP A 34 -20.68 16.56 14.61
N ASN A 35 -21.79 16.83 13.93
CA ASN A 35 -21.84 16.77 12.48
C ASN A 35 -21.12 18.00 11.90
N THR A 36 -20.10 17.74 11.08
CA THR A 36 -19.27 18.76 10.40
C THR A 36 -19.52 18.82 8.90
N THR A 37 -20.43 18.00 8.36
CA THR A 37 -20.72 17.98 6.93
C THR A 37 -21.23 19.34 6.45
N GLN A 38 -20.69 19.78 5.31
CA GLN A 38 -21.16 20.97 4.62
C GLN A 38 -21.91 20.58 3.34
N PRO A 39 -23.09 21.17 3.05
CA PRO A 39 -23.86 20.86 1.85
C PRO A 39 -23.05 21.01 0.56
N ASP A 40 -22.25 22.07 0.46
CA ASP A 40 -21.40 22.35 -0.71
C ASP A 40 -20.34 21.25 -0.89
N ALA A 41 -19.67 20.86 0.19
CA ALA A 41 -18.67 19.79 0.18
C ALA A 41 -19.28 18.43 -0.19
N VAL A 42 -20.50 18.12 0.26
CA VAL A 42 -21.23 16.89 -0.11
C VAL A 42 -21.52 16.87 -1.60
N SER A 43 -21.93 18.01 -2.18
CA SER A 43 -22.21 18.09 -3.62
C SER A 43 -20.97 17.80 -4.47
N VAL A 44 -19.80 18.33 -4.08
CA VAL A 44 -18.53 18.08 -4.75
C VAL A 44 -18.09 16.63 -4.56
N PHE A 45 -18.18 16.11 -3.34
CA PHE A 45 -17.78 14.74 -3.00
C PHE A 45 -18.66 13.69 -3.68
N SER A 46 -19.95 13.98 -3.92
CA SER A 46 -20.89 13.05 -4.56
C SER A 46 -20.43 12.55 -5.95
N ARG A 47 -19.60 13.33 -6.65
CA ARG A 47 -19.01 12.95 -7.94
C ARG A 47 -18.06 11.76 -7.82
N TRP A 48 -17.38 11.65 -6.68
CA TRP A 48 -16.44 10.55 -6.41
C TRP A 48 -17.14 9.25 -6.06
N VAL A 49 -18.35 9.31 -5.50
CA VAL A 49 -19.14 8.12 -5.13
C VAL A 49 -19.39 7.20 -6.32
N GLN A 50 -19.43 7.76 -7.53
CA GLN A 50 -19.67 7.02 -8.76
C GLN A 50 -18.39 6.45 -9.39
N SER A 51 -17.23 7.02 -9.10
CA SER A 51 -15.96 6.71 -9.78
C SER A 51 -14.94 5.98 -8.91
N ALA A 52 -15.04 6.09 -7.58
CA ALA A 52 -14.01 5.66 -6.64
C ALA A 52 -14.58 4.90 -5.44
N PRO A 53 -13.83 3.94 -4.88
CA PRO A 53 -14.18 3.33 -3.61
C PRO A 53 -14.06 4.38 -2.48
N ILE A 54 -15.12 4.50 -1.69
CA ILE A 54 -15.16 5.37 -0.51
C ILE A 54 -14.75 4.56 0.72
N ILE A 55 -13.84 5.12 1.50
CA ILE A 55 -13.36 4.51 2.73
C ILE A 55 -13.51 5.52 3.87
N GLU A 56 -14.05 5.06 4.99
CA GLU A 56 -14.10 5.84 6.22
C GLU A 56 -12.72 5.84 6.91
N VAL A 57 -12.21 7.03 7.22
CA VAL A 57 -10.90 7.28 7.82
C VAL A 57 -11.04 8.16 9.05
N PHE A 58 -10.29 7.83 10.10
CA PHE A 58 -10.24 8.58 11.35
C PHE A 58 -8.94 9.38 11.40
N ILE A 59 -9.05 10.71 11.35
CA ILE A 59 -7.90 11.62 11.34
C ILE A 59 -7.77 12.26 12.72
N ASN A 60 -6.63 12.10 13.37
CA ASN A 60 -6.37 12.72 14.68
C ASN A 60 -6.33 14.26 14.51
N ALA A 61 -7.15 14.98 15.25
CA ALA A 61 -7.17 16.44 15.20
C ALA A 61 -5.87 17.06 15.76
N GLU A 62 -5.18 16.37 16.67
CA GLU A 62 -3.92 16.81 17.27
C GLU A 62 -2.75 16.80 16.27
N THR A 63 -2.81 15.95 15.24
CA THR A 63 -1.75 15.86 14.21
C THR A 63 -1.93 16.87 13.08
N LEU A 64 -3.04 17.62 13.07
CA LEU A 64 -3.30 18.61 12.03
C LEU A 64 -2.41 19.84 12.18
N ASP A 65 -1.94 20.31 11.02
CA ASP A 65 -1.09 21.49 10.90
C ASP A 65 -1.85 22.80 11.17
N ARG A 66 -1.12 23.93 11.09
CA ARG A 66 -1.68 25.27 11.30
C ARG A 66 -2.70 25.70 10.23
N ASN A 67 -2.67 25.08 9.05
CA ASN A 67 -3.59 25.39 7.97
C ASN A 67 -4.91 24.61 8.13
N ASN A 68 -4.86 23.45 8.80
CA ASN A 68 -5.97 22.53 8.99
C ASN A 68 -6.44 22.50 10.44
N THR A 69 -6.64 23.67 11.05
CA THR A 69 -7.13 23.70 12.43
C THR A 69 -8.57 23.17 12.50
N VAL A 70 -9.01 22.67 13.66
CA VAL A 70 -10.38 22.14 13.83
C VAL A 70 -11.44 23.12 13.32
N GLN A 71 -11.26 24.41 13.59
CA GLN A 71 -12.14 25.46 13.10
C GLN A 71 -12.11 25.59 11.56
N ASP A 72 -10.93 25.51 10.95
CA ASP A 72 -10.79 25.57 9.49
C ASP A 72 -11.46 24.36 8.84
N VAL A 73 -11.20 23.16 9.34
CA VAL A 73 -11.80 21.92 8.81
C VAL A 73 -13.33 21.98 8.91
N CYS A 74 -13.89 22.48 10.01
CA CYS A 74 -15.34 22.64 10.15
C CYS A 74 -15.94 23.76 9.29
N THR A 75 -15.17 24.78 8.89
CA THR A 75 -15.69 25.97 8.17
C THR A 75 -15.45 25.93 6.67
N ARG A 76 -14.38 25.30 6.20
CA ARG A 76 -14.02 25.22 4.78
C ARG A 76 -13.56 23.84 4.32
N GLY A 77 -13.56 22.84 5.20
CA GLY A 77 -12.97 21.52 4.92
C GLY A 77 -11.45 21.50 5.03
N LEU A 78 -10.84 20.36 4.68
CA LEU A 78 -9.39 20.18 4.71
C LEU A 78 -8.73 20.94 3.54
N TYR A 79 -7.64 21.65 3.85
CA TYR A 79 -6.71 22.15 2.85
C TYR A 79 -5.62 21.12 2.61
N ILE A 80 -5.42 20.79 1.34
CA ILE A 80 -4.36 19.90 0.88
C ILE A 80 -3.44 20.72 -0.01
N GLY A 81 -2.16 20.80 0.38
CA GLY A 81 -1.13 21.46 -0.42
C GLY A 81 -0.75 20.65 -1.65
N SER A 82 0.09 21.22 -2.52
CA SER A 82 0.65 20.54 -3.70
C SER A 82 1.38 19.23 -3.37
N ASN A 83 1.97 19.18 -2.17
CA ASN A 83 2.79 18.07 -1.68
C ASN A 83 1.95 16.90 -1.14
N GLY A 84 0.63 17.05 -1.14
CA GLY A 84 -0.31 16.02 -0.69
C GLY A 84 -0.57 16.00 0.81
N PHE A 85 -1.50 15.14 1.19
CA PHE A 85 -1.92 14.90 2.56
C PHE A 85 -1.83 13.41 2.86
N LYS A 86 -1.04 13.06 3.88
CA LYS A 86 -0.86 11.67 4.34
C LYS A 86 -2.06 11.23 5.17
N LEU A 87 -2.61 10.07 4.84
CA LEU A 87 -3.73 9.42 5.50
C LEU A 87 -3.32 8.03 5.98
N SER A 88 -3.71 7.69 7.20
CA SER A 88 -3.57 6.34 7.74
C SER A 88 -4.94 5.67 7.82
N ILE A 89 -5.13 4.62 7.03
CA ILE A 89 -6.36 3.84 6.98
C ILE A 89 -6.17 2.57 7.79
N GLY A 90 -7.07 2.33 8.74
CA GLY A 90 -7.09 1.09 9.50
C GLY A 90 -7.22 1.32 11.00
N ASN A 91 -6.50 0.50 11.77
CA ASN A 91 -6.58 0.52 13.23
C ASN A 91 -5.94 1.79 13.82
N ILE A 92 -6.57 2.32 14.87
CA ILE A 92 -6.14 3.53 15.58
C ILE A 92 -5.43 3.10 16.86
N GLN A 93 -4.24 3.66 17.09
CA GLN A 93 -3.52 3.47 18.35
C GLN A 93 -3.82 4.64 19.30
N CYS A 94 -4.25 4.32 20.51
CA CYS A 94 -4.42 5.30 21.58
C CYS A 94 -3.32 5.06 22.62
N THR A 95 -2.40 6.01 22.82
CA THR A 95 -1.28 5.88 23.78
C THR A 95 -1.68 5.54 25.22
N SER A 96 -2.92 5.82 25.62
CA SER A 96 -3.43 5.61 26.98
C SER A 96 -3.91 4.18 27.24
N LEU A 97 -3.95 3.31 26.23
CA LEU A 97 -4.29 1.90 26.40
C LEU A 97 -3.04 1.11 26.82
N PRO A 98 -2.96 0.60 28.07
CA PRO A 98 -1.80 -0.14 28.57
C PRO A 98 -1.74 -1.59 28.06
N LEU A 99 -2.28 -1.88 26.86
CA LEU A 99 -2.16 -3.21 26.24
C LEU A 99 -0.75 -3.44 25.67
N LEU A 100 0.03 -2.37 25.50
CA LEU A 100 1.45 -2.43 25.18
C LEU A 100 2.28 -2.41 26.46
N ARG A 101 2.64 -3.59 26.99
CA ARG A 101 3.98 -3.76 27.60
C ARG A 101 5.02 -3.86 26.48
N SER A 102 4.97 -2.93 25.52
CA SER A 102 6.12 -2.63 24.69
C SER A 102 7.11 -1.93 25.60
N THR A 103 8.31 -2.48 25.66
CA THR A 103 9.45 -1.90 26.36
C THR A 103 9.51 -0.40 26.13
N ILE A 104 9.44 0.33 27.23
CA ILE A 104 9.62 1.79 27.32
C ILE A 104 10.90 2.16 26.57
N ARG A 105 10.77 2.65 25.32
CA ARG A 105 11.70 3.60 24.67
C ARG A 105 11.21 4.15 23.32
N ASP A 106 10.30 3.48 22.60
CA ASP A 106 9.89 3.94 21.25
C ASP A 106 8.43 4.46 21.14
N GLY A 107 7.68 4.48 22.25
CA GLY A 107 6.24 4.78 22.28
C GLY A 107 5.82 6.21 21.88
N ALA A 108 6.76 7.13 21.63
CA ALA A 108 6.46 8.48 21.16
C ALA A 108 6.47 8.62 19.61
N ASN A 109 7.10 7.67 18.90
CA ASN A 109 7.31 7.76 17.44
C ASN A 109 6.41 6.81 16.62
N ALA A 110 5.50 6.07 17.27
CA ALA A 110 4.72 5.02 16.64
C ALA A 110 3.25 5.37 16.39
N GLU A 111 2.77 6.56 16.79
CA GLU A 111 1.43 7.00 16.37
C GLU A 111 1.45 7.31 14.87
N ALA A 112 0.55 6.68 14.13
CA ALA A 112 0.36 6.94 12.72
C ALA A 112 -0.12 8.38 12.51
N GLN A 113 0.76 9.26 12.06
CA GLN A 113 0.42 10.67 11.90
C GLN A 113 -0.17 10.91 10.50
N SER A 114 -1.37 11.48 10.48
CA SER A 114 -2.02 12.01 9.27
C SER A 114 -1.87 13.53 9.25
N GLY A 115 -1.51 14.11 8.11
CA GLY A 115 -1.23 15.54 8.02
C GLY A 115 -0.72 15.97 6.64
N GLY A 116 -0.62 17.28 6.44
CA GLY A 116 -0.02 17.86 5.23
C GLY A 116 1.48 17.63 5.19
N LEU A 117 2.04 17.48 3.98
CA LEU A 117 3.47 17.25 3.78
C LEU A 117 4.20 18.54 3.36
N ASP A 118 5.46 18.67 3.79
CA ASP A 118 6.41 19.69 3.32
C ASP A 118 7.15 19.22 2.05
N ASP A 119 8.02 20.08 1.51
CA ASP A 119 8.79 19.81 0.28
C ASP A 119 9.83 18.69 0.45
N GLN A 120 10.08 18.22 1.67
CA GLN A 120 10.99 17.12 1.99
C GLN A 120 10.25 15.83 2.35
N GLY A 121 8.94 15.76 2.12
CA GLY A 121 8.12 14.59 2.47
C GLY A 121 7.88 14.42 3.97
N LYS A 122 8.15 15.44 4.79
CA LYS A 122 7.89 15.39 6.23
C LYS A 122 6.53 16.00 6.55
N LEU A 123 5.90 15.49 7.59
CA LEU A 123 4.64 16.04 8.09
C LEU A 123 4.85 17.44 8.64
N LEU A 124 3.96 18.36 8.25
CA LEU A 124 3.91 19.70 8.79
C LEU A 124 3.65 19.64 10.30
N PRO A 125 4.36 20.46 11.10
CA PRO A 125 4.24 20.39 12.55
C PRO A 125 2.83 20.78 13.00
N PRO A 126 2.29 20.10 14.02
CA PRO A 126 0.95 20.39 14.51
C PRO A 126 0.88 21.81 15.12
N LYS A 127 -0.31 22.40 15.12
CA LYS A 127 -0.55 23.76 15.63
C LYS A 127 0.00 23.97 17.06
N ASN A 128 -0.01 22.91 17.86
CA ASN A 128 0.30 22.91 19.30
C ASN A 128 1.46 21.98 19.68
N ALA A 129 2.59 22.03 18.99
CA ALA A 129 3.80 21.26 19.37
C ALA A 129 4.33 21.52 20.80
N THR A 130 3.72 22.46 21.56
CA THR A 130 4.09 22.85 22.93
C THR A 130 2.97 22.74 23.97
N THR A 131 1.75 22.32 23.62
CA THR A 131 0.68 22.06 24.62
C THR A 131 0.11 20.67 24.41
N ALA A 132 0.91 19.67 24.71
CA ALA A 132 0.34 18.42 25.21
C ALA A 132 -0.31 18.73 26.58
N ASN A 133 -1.44 18.09 26.83
CA ASN A 133 -2.07 17.92 28.15
C ASN A 133 -3.03 19.04 28.59
N VAL A 134 -4.27 18.95 28.12
CA VAL A 134 -5.39 19.14 29.06
C VAL A 134 -5.63 17.79 29.73
N MET A 135 -4.81 17.49 30.74
CA MET A 135 -5.03 16.35 31.64
C MET A 135 -6.13 16.74 32.63
N TYR A 136 -7.32 16.17 32.49
CA TYR A 136 -8.30 16.13 33.58
C TYR A 136 -8.05 14.85 34.40
N GLY A 137 -6.97 14.84 35.19
CA GLY A 137 -6.54 13.66 35.96
C GLY A 137 -5.92 12.55 35.08
N ASP A 138 -6.06 11.29 35.47
CA ASP A 138 -5.52 10.09 34.78
C ASP A 138 -6.23 9.75 33.45
N LYS A 139 -7.23 10.54 33.01
CA LYS A 139 -8.03 10.27 31.80
C LYS A 139 -7.66 11.22 30.66
N ARG A 140 -7.14 10.67 29.54
CA ARG A 140 -6.86 11.41 28.29
C ARG A 140 -8.09 11.39 27.39
N VAL A 141 -8.52 12.56 26.94
CA VAL A 141 -9.57 12.71 25.91
C VAL A 141 -8.88 12.84 24.55
N TYR A 142 -9.36 12.09 23.56
CA TYR A 142 -8.89 12.12 22.19
C TYR A 142 -9.90 12.85 21.30
N GLU A 143 -9.41 13.62 20.34
CA GLU A 143 -10.22 14.35 19.36
C GLU A 143 -9.88 13.92 17.93
N TYR A 144 -10.88 13.41 17.20
CA TYR A 144 -10.68 12.86 15.85
C TYR A 144 -11.77 13.34 14.89
N PHE A 145 -11.41 13.51 13.62
CA PHE A 145 -12.35 13.66 12.53
C PHE A 145 -12.66 12.31 11.89
N VAL A 146 -13.94 11.98 11.75
CA VAL A 146 -14.43 10.88 10.92
C VAL A 146 -14.69 11.43 9.52
N CYS A 147 -13.92 10.96 8.54
CA CYS A 147 -13.95 11.45 7.17
C CYS A 147 -14.26 10.32 6.19
N ASP A 148 -15.08 10.60 5.17
CA ASP A 148 -15.17 9.73 3.99
C ASP A 148 -14.08 10.16 3.00
N VAL A 149 -13.26 9.20 2.55
CA VAL A 149 -12.16 9.44 1.63
C VAL A 149 -12.36 8.66 0.33
N ALA A 150 -12.30 9.36 -0.79
CA ALA A 150 -12.30 8.78 -2.12
C ALA A 150 -10.85 8.58 -2.60
N LEU A 151 -10.35 7.35 -2.49
CA LEU A 151 -8.97 7.03 -2.90
C LEU A 151 -8.79 6.93 -4.40
N GLY A 152 -9.84 6.53 -5.13
CA GLY A 152 -9.74 6.23 -6.55
C GLY A 152 -8.76 5.09 -6.84
N LYS A 153 -8.05 5.17 -7.97
CA LYS A 153 -6.95 4.24 -8.25
C LYS A 153 -5.66 4.75 -7.62
N SER A 154 -4.93 3.86 -6.95
CA SER A 154 -3.70 4.21 -6.24
C SER A 154 -2.46 3.63 -6.93
N ILE A 155 -1.41 4.44 -7.08
CA ILE A 155 -0.08 3.99 -7.52
C ILE A 155 0.80 3.70 -6.29
N ALA A 156 1.64 2.67 -6.33
CA ALA A 156 2.54 2.36 -5.22
C ALA A 156 3.78 3.27 -5.25
N ALA A 157 4.22 3.72 -4.07
CA ALA A 157 5.50 4.41 -3.86
C ALA A 157 6.18 3.87 -2.61
N SER A 158 7.51 3.82 -2.60
CA SER A 158 8.29 3.31 -1.46
C SER A 158 8.34 4.29 -0.29
N ASP A 159 8.37 5.59 -0.56
CA ASP A 159 8.41 6.65 0.46
C ASP A 159 7.60 7.90 0.06
N GLU A 160 7.45 8.84 1.01
CA GLU A 160 6.72 10.09 0.81
C GLU A 160 7.35 11.00 -0.26
N VAL A 161 8.68 10.93 -0.43
CA VAL A 161 9.41 11.78 -1.38
C VAL A 161 9.20 11.29 -2.81
N GLU A 162 9.23 9.98 -3.03
CA GLU A 162 8.89 9.35 -4.29
C GLU A 162 7.43 9.61 -4.65
N ALA A 163 6.51 9.52 -3.68
CA ALA A 163 5.11 9.87 -3.89
C ALA A 163 4.95 11.31 -4.42
N GLN A 164 5.67 12.27 -3.84
CA GLN A 164 5.67 13.67 -4.30
C GLN A 164 6.24 13.83 -5.71
N ARG A 165 7.29 13.07 -6.07
CA ARG A 165 7.84 13.08 -7.44
C ARG A 165 6.84 12.49 -8.44
N LEU A 166 6.23 11.36 -8.07
CA LEU A 166 5.21 10.69 -8.88
C LEU A 166 4.03 11.61 -9.16
N ARG A 167 3.68 12.54 -8.26
CA ARG A 167 2.57 13.47 -8.49
C ARG A 167 2.68 14.24 -9.81
N LEU A 168 3.88 14.61 -10.22
CA LEU A 168 4.14 15.36 -11.46
C LEU A 168 3.99 14.49 -12.72
N SER A 169 4.27 13.18 -12.60
CA SER A 169 4.24 12.20 -13.69
C SER A 169 3.07 11.20 -13.56
N MET A 170 2.13 11.44 -12.66
CA MET A 170 1.05 10.50 -12.35
C MET A 170 0.05 10.50 -13.51
N PRO A 171 -0.30 9.32 -14.06
CA PRO A 171 -1.33 9.23 -15.11
C PRO A 171 -2.68 9.73 -14.59
N VAL A 172 -3.52 10.25 -15.50
CA VAL A 172 -4.81 10.88 -15.15
C VAL A 172 -5.82 9.89 -14.57
N GLU A 173 -5.60 8.59 -14.75
CA GLU A 173 -6.44 7.53 -14.21
C GLU A 173 -6.19 7.24 -12.73
N TYR A 174 -5.10 7.76 -12.15
CA TYR A 174 -4.72 7.58 -10.75
C TYR A 174 -5.01 8.83 -9.93
N ASP A 175 -5.55 8.63 -8.73
CA ASP A 175 -6.05 9.71 -7.87
C ASP A 175 -5.28 9.80 -6.53
N SER A 176 -4.56 8.73 -6.16
CA SER A 176 -3.82 8.66 -4.89
C SER A 176 -2.53 7.85 -5.01
N VAL A 177 -1.67 7.97 -4.01
CA VAL A 177 -0.46 7.15 -3.87
C VAL A 177 -0.61 6.26 -2.64
N TYR A 178 -0.33 4.97 -2.80
CA TYR A 178 -0.20 4.01 -1.72
C TYR A 178 1.27 3.93 -1.28
N LEU A 179 1.53 4.14 0.00
CA LEU A 179 2.88 4.01 0.56
C LEU A 179 3.15 2.55 0.92
N GLN A 180 4.06 1.95 0.16
CA GLN A 180 4.52 0.58 0.33
C GLN A 180 5.62 0.58 1.39
N ASN A 181 5.22 0.68 2.67
CA ASN A 181 6.17 0.65 3.78
C ASN A 181 7.08 -0.58 3.63
N SER A 182 8.41 -0.35 3.63
CA SER A 182 9.46 -1.35 3.33
C SER A 182 9.49 -2.52 4.32
N ASN A 183 8.73 -2.40 5.40
CA ASN A 183 8.24 -3.53 6.16
C ASN A 183 6.72 -3.46 6.04
N ASP A 184 6.10 -4.54 5.57
CA ASP A 184 4.89 -5.08 6.15
C ASP A 184 5.10 -5.08 7.68
N GLN A 185 4.97 -3.92 8.34
CA GLN A 185 4.90 -3.80 9.79
C GLN A 185 3.54 -4.39 10.14
N LYS A 186 3.51 -5.72 10.04
CA LYS A 186 2.60 -6.64 10.68
C LYS A 186 2.73 -6.30 12.15
N PHE A 187 2.02 -5.27 12.56
CA PHE A 187 1.78 -4.97 13.94
C PHE A 187 1.11 -6.22 14.49
N LEU A 188 1.92 -7.03 15.17
CA LEU A 188 1.47 -8.02 16.13
C LEU A 188 0.89 -7.23 17.29
N ASP A 189 -0.36 -6.81 17.13
CA ASP A 189 -1.12 -6.25 18.24
C ASP A 189 -2.13 -7.31 18.66
N VAL A 190 -1.66 -8.16 19.56
CA VAL A 190 -2.42 -9.32 19.93
C VAL A 190 -3.31 -8.97 21.11
N THR A 191 -4.61 -9.16 20.91
CA THR A 191 -5.59 -9.47 21.98
C THR A 191 -5.30 -10.80 22.70
N VAL A 192 -4.05 -11.30 22.64
CA VAL A 192 -3.49 -12.52 23.24
C VAL A 192 -1.97 -12.32 23.32
N LEU A 193 -1.40 -11.85 24.44
CA LEU A 193 0.06 -11.83 24.57
C LEU A 193 0.62 -13.27 24.49
N PRO A 194 1.42 -13.68 23.47
CA PRO A 194 2.17 -14.91 23.54
C PRO A 194 3.63 -14.56 23.86
N ARG A 195 4.10 -15.00 25.02
CA ARG A 195 5.51 -14.90 25.38
C ARG A 195 6.28 -16.04 24.71
N GLN A 196 7.03 -15.75 23.64
CA GLN A 196 8.38 -16.29 23.37
C GLN A 196 9.02 -15.63 22.12
N PRO A 197 10.35 -15.37 22.10
CA PRO A 197 10.98 -14.49 21.10
C PRO A 197 11.36 -15.14 19.75
N ASP A 198 11.26 -16.46 19.56
CA ASP A 198 12.07 -17.15 18.54
C ASP A 198 11.30 -17.87 17.41
N GLN A 199 10.18 -17.34 16.93
CA GLN A 199 9.58 -17.86 15.69
C GLN A 199 9.20 -16.73 14.73
N THR A 200 10.13 -16.44 13.82
CA THR A 200 9.82 -15.74 12.56
C THR A 200 8.94 -16.64 11.71
N VAL A 201 7.63 -16.36 11.69
CA VAL A 201 6.69 -17.06 10.81
C VAL A 201 6.78 -16.41 9.42
N SER A 202 7.32 -17.16 8.45
CA SER A 202 7.37 -16.80 7.03
C SER A 202 5.95 -16.69 6.46
N VAL A 203 5.66 -15.61 5.73
CA VAL A 203 4.28 -15.17 5.41
C VAL A 203 3.78 -15.65 4.04
N ASP A 204 4.59 -16.34 3.24
CA ASP A 204 4.17 -16.78 1.90
C ASP A 204 3.14 -17.92 1.91
N HIS A 205 2.76 -18.44 3.09
CA HIS A 205 1.80 -19.54 3.25
C HIS A 205 0.62 -19.21 4.18
N LEU A 206 0.27 -17.94 4.38
CA LEU A 206 -0.89 -17.53 5.20
C LEU A 206 -2.19 -17.40 4.38
N GLN A 207 -2.41 -18.28 3.40
CA GLN A 207 -3.73 -18.47 2.80
C GLN A 207 -4.59 -19.31 3.77
N ASP A 208 -5.62 -18.65 4.30
CA ASP A 208 -6.83 -19.20 4.93
C ASP A 208 -6.93 -19.49 6.45
N ASP A 209 -5.85 -19.62 7.23
CA ASP A 209 -5.98 -20.08 8.65
C ASP A 209 -5.75 -19.04 9.78
N VAL A 210 -5.58 -17.74 9.50
CA VAL A 210 -5.13 -16.75 10.51
C VAL A 210 -6.26 -16.14 11.38
N PHE A 211 -7.52 -16.29 10.99
CA PHE A 211 -8.64 -15.66 11.70
C PHE A 211 -9.48 -16.72 12.43
N SER A 212 -9.18 -16.96 13.71
CA SER A 212 -10.05 -17.79 14.55
C SER A 212 -11.42 -17.11 14.67
N LYS A 213 -12.47 -17.75 14.14
CA LYS A 213 -13.85 -17.21 14.16
C LYS A 213 -14.25 -16.82 15.59
N GLY A 214 -14.68 -15.56 15.77
CA GLY A 214 -15.18 -15.03 17.04
C GLY A 214 -14.17 -14.27 17.90
N VAL A 215 -12.95 -14.03 17.41
CA VAL A 215 -11.92 -13.23 18.08
C VAL A 215 -11.38 -12.17 17.12
N LEU A 216 -11.07 -10.97 17.63
CA LEU A 216 -10.43 -9.94 16.80
C LEU A 216 -9.06 -10.45 16.28
N PRO A 217 -8.74 -10.26 14.98
CA PRO A 217 -7.53 -10.79 14.37
C PRO A 217 -6.23 -10.43 15.09
N LYS A 218 -5.21 -11.28 15.16
CA LYS A 218 -3.94 -10.93 15.81
C LYS A 218 -3.16 -9.79 15.15
N LEU A 219 -3.42 -9.54 13.87
CA LEU A 219 -2.75 -8.52 13.08
C LEU A 219 -3.65 -7.30 12.96
N ALA A 220 -3.11 -6.13 13.30
CA ALA A 220 -3.78 -4.86 13.03
C ALA A 220 -3.66 -4.53 11.55
N PHE A 221 -4.79 -4.18 10.93
CA PHE A 221 -4.82 -3.69 9.56
C PHE A 221 -4.45 -2.21 9.58
N LYS A 222 -3.38 -1.83 8.90
CA LYS A 222 -2.98 -0.43 8.72
C LYS A 222 -2.36 -0.27 7.34
N ARG A 223 -2.78 0.76 6.61
CA ARG A 223 -2.23 1.16 5.31
C ARG A 223 -2.13 2.68 5.23
N GLU A 224 -1.11 3.18 4.56
CA GLU A 224 -0.85 4.61 4.45
C GLU A 224 -1.00 5.04 2.99
N TYR A 225 -1.67 6.17 2.79
CA TYR A 225 -1.97 6.73 1.47
C TYR A 225 -1.66 8.23 1.47
N ILE A 226 -1.35 8.77 0.30
CA ILE A 226 -1.26 10.21 0.06
C ILE A 226 -2.32 10.59 -0.95
N VAL A 227 -3.13 11.59 -0.60
CA VAL A 227 -4.14 12.20 -1.48
C VAL A 227 -3.77 13.64 -1.77
N TYR A 228 -4.16 14.16 -2.93
CA TYR A 228 -3.73 15.48 -3.41
C TYR A 228 -4.89 16.47 -3.55
N GLY A 229 -6.12 15.99 -3.72
CA GLY A 229 -7.30 16.81 -3.89
C GLY A 229 -8.08 16.96 -2.59
N ALA A 230 -8.31 18.20 -2.16
CA ALA A 230 -9.19 18.48 -1.01
C ALA A 230 -10.61 17.91 -1.19
N SER A 231 -11.09 17.82 -2.44
CA SER A 231 -12.39 17.21 -2.77
C SER A 231 -12.44 15.69 -2.54
N GLN A 232 -11.30 15.02 -2.32
CA GLN A 232 -11.24 13.59 -2.04
C GLN A 232 -11.52 13.28 -0.57
N ILE A 233 -11.61 14.27 0.32
CA ILE A 233 -11.88 14.07 1.75
C ILE A 233 -13.13 14.86 2.15
N LEU A 234 -14.12 14.17 2.71
CA LEU A 234 -15.33 14.76 3.27
C LEU A 234 -15.34 14.56 4.79
N PRO A 235 -15.05 15.60 5.59
CA PRO A 235 -15.20 15.55 7.04
C PRO A 235 -16.68 15.44 7.43
N LYS A 236 -17.06 14.32 8.05
CA LYS A 236 -18.46 14.05 8.43
C LYS A 236 -18.74 14.37 9.88
N TYR A 237 -17.89 13.89 10.77
CA TYR A 237 -18.06 14.08 12.20
C TYR A 237 -16.76 14.54 12.83
N LEU A 238 -16.86 15.40 13.83
CA LEU A 238 -15.84 15.59 14.83
C LEU A 238 -16.26 14.82 16.07
N ILE A 239 -15.39 13.96 16.58
CA ILE A 239 -15.68 13.11 17.74
C ILE A 239 -14.65 13.35 18.85
N GLN A 240 -15.13 13.24 20.08
CA GLN A 240 -14.30 13.19 21.27
C GLN A 240 -14.61 11.93 22.07
N PHE A 241 -13.58 11.21 22.48
CA PHE A 241 -13.73 9.96 23.21
C PHE A 241 -12.64 9.81 24.27
N GLU A 242 -12.93 8.98 25.27
CA GLU A 242 -11.94 8.56 26.27
C GLU A 242 -11.70 7.05 26.19
N CYS A 243 -10.50 6.64 26.60
CA CYS A 243 -10.17 5.23 26.83
C CYS A 243 -10.09 5.00 28.35
N ASP A 244 -11.04 4.26 28.91
CA ASP A 244 -11.02 3.95 30.34
C ASP A 244 -10.15 2.71 30.60
N ALA A 245 -8.92 2.93 31.08
CA ALA A 245 -7.98 1.84 31.38
C ALA A 245 -8.48 0.90 32.50
N ALA A 246 -9.37 1.36 33.37
CA ALA A 246 -9.93 0.57 34.48
C ALA A 246 -11.17 -0.25 34.07
N ALA A 247 -11.76 0.04 32.90
CA ALA A 247 -12.91 -0.70 32.42
C ALA A 247 -12.54 -2.13 32.00
N GLU A 248 -13.50 -3.06 32.13
CA GLU A 248 -13.34 -4.45 31.71
C GLU A 248 -13.16 -4.52 30.18
N GLU A 249 -12.15 -5.26 29.72
CA GLU A 249 -11.93 -5.48 28.28
C GLU A 249 -12.68 -6.73 27.83
N THR A 250 -13.75 -6.51 27.06
CA THR A 250 -14.62 -7.56 26.54
C THR A 250 -14.23 -8.06 25.15
N PHE A 251 -13.32 -7.39 24.42
CA PHE A 251 -12.88 -7.82 23.09
C PHE A 251 -11.62 -8.70 23.11
N ALA A 252 -10.84 -8.63 24.19
CA ALA A 252 -9.64 -9.43 24.34
C ALA A 252 -9.98 -10.86 24.72
N LEU A 253 -9.15 -11.81 24.27
CA LEU A 253 -9.21 -13.16 24.81
C LEU A 253 -8.65 -13.11 26.23
N PRO A 254 -9.39 -13.61 27.24
CA PRO A 254 -8.88 -13.68 28.59
C PRO A 254 -7.66 -14.59 28.64
N LEU A 255 -6.70 -14.24 29.50
CA LEU A 255 -5.58 -15.12 29.81
C LEU A 255 -6.08 -16.35 30.58
N CYS A 256 -5.34 -17.44 30.46
CA CYS A 256 -5.62 -18.65 31.22
C CYS A 256 -5.48 -18.37 32.72
N ASP A 257 -6.52 -18.69 33.50
CA ASP A 257 -6.57 -18.45 34.94
C ASP A 257 -5.45 -19.18 35.70
N SER A 258 -5.03 -20.34 35.19
CA SER A 258 -3.99 -21.17 35.79
C SER A 258 -2.57 -20.70 35.51
N CYS A 259 -2.22 -20.40 34.26
CA CYS A 259 -0.84 -20.04 33.90
C CYS A 259 -0.61 -18.53 33.72
N GLN A 260 -1.67 -17.73 33.55
CA GLN A 260 -1.63 -16.28 33.31
C GLN A 260 -0.70 -15.86 32.16
N ASN A 261 -0.38 -16.78 31.24
CA ASN A 261 0.61 -16.60 30.18
C ASN A 261 0.05 -16.88 28.79
N ASP A 262 -0.70 -17.98 28.61
CA ASP A 262 -1.34 -18.32 27.34
C ASP A 262 -2.81 -17.86 27.36
N ALA A 263 -3.39 -17.52 26.19
CA ALA A 263 -4.83 -17.24 26.11
C ALA A 263 -5.68 -18.48 26.43
N ALA A 264 -6.81 -18.23 27.08
CA ALA A 264 -7.80 -19.25 27.32
C ALA A 264 -8.51 -19.65 26.01
N THR A 265 -8.67 -20.96 25.82
CA THR A 265 -9.38 -21.56 24.68
C THR A 265 -10.63 -22.30 25.13
N LEU A 266 -10.64 -22.74 26.39
CA LEU A 266 -11.69 -23.54 27.01
C LEU A 266 -12.22 -22.85 28.26
N TYR A 267 -13.48 -23.10 28.56
CA TYR A 267 -14.14 -22.76 29.81
C TYR A 267 -14.61 -24.05 30.50
N CYS A 268 -14.21 -24.21 31.76
CA CYS A 268 -14.64 -25.31 32.62
C CYS A 268 -15.81 -24.83 33.50
N SER A 269 -17.02 -25.35 33.26
CA SER A 269 -18.21 -24.94 34.02
C SER A 269 -18.17 -25.36 35.49
N SER A 270 -17.44 -26.42 35.82
CA SER A 270 -17.34 -26.95 37.18
C SER A 270 -16.38 -26.14 38.05
N ASP A 271 -15.33 -25.57 37.46
CA ASP A 271 -14.31 -24.79 38.17
C ASP A 271 -14.49 -23.28 37.99
N ASP A 272 -15.47 -22.85 37.18
CA ASP A 272 -15.65 -21.46 36.71
C ASP A 272 -14.34 -20.86 36.18
N ALA A 273 -13.58 -21.67 35.44
CA ALA A 273 -12.20 -21.36 35.06
C ALA A 273 -12.02 -21.31 33.54
N LYS A 274 -11.34 -20.27 33.06
CA LYS A 274 -10.93 -20.07 31.67
C LYS A 274 -9.49 -20.56 31.51
N ILE A 275 -9.25 -21.57 30.69
CA ILE A 275 -7.95 -22.24 30.60
C ILE A 275 -7.47 -22.44 29.17
N CYS A 276 -6.14 -22.47 28.99
CA CYS A 276 -5.52 -22.85 27.72
C CYS A 276 -5.44 -24.38 27.59
N MET A 277 -5.29 -24.89 26.37
CA MET A 277 -5.15 -26.33 26.10
C MET A 277 -4.07 -27.01 26.95
N LYS A 278 -2.91 -26.37 27.12
CA LYS A 278 -1.79 -26.94 27.91
C LYS A 278 -2.13 -27.07 29.39
N CYS A 279 -2.87 -26.12 29.96
CA CYS A 279 -3.30 -26.18 31.35
C CYS A 279 -4.48 -27.15 31.51
N ASP A 280 -5.35 -27.24 30.51
CA ASP A 280 -6.43 -28.21 30.48
C ASP A 280 -5.91 -29.66 30.57
N GLU A 281 -4.91 -30.02 29.76
CA GLU A 281 -4.30 -31.36 29.80
C GLU A 281 -3.70 -31.69 31.16
N LYS A 282 -3.08 -30.71 31.83
CA LYS A 282 -2.45 -30.90 33.14
C LYS A 282 -3.48 -31.00 34.26
N LEU A 283 -4.48 -30.12 34.27
CA LEU A 283 -5.48 -30.03 35.32
C LEU A 283 -6.50 -31.16 35.19
N HIS A 284 -7.01 -31.42 33.98
CA HIS A 284 -8.10 -32.37 33.74
C HIS A 284 -7.64 -33.80 33.43
N SER A 285 -6.36 -34.14 33.70
CA SER A 285 -5.84 -35.52 33.61
C SER A 285 -6.27 -36.39 34.80
N HIS A 286 -6.56 -35.79 35.96
CA HIS A 286 -6.94 -36.53 37.17
C HIS A 286 -8.39 -37.02 37.13
N LYS A 287 -8.65 -38.26 37.60
CA LYS A 287 -9.95 -38.96 37.48
C LYS A 287 -11.18 -38.21 38.01
N VAL A 288 -11.02 -37.30 38.96
CA VAL A 288 -12.13 -36.54 39.57
C VAL A 288 -12.53 -35.37 38.68
N VAL A 289 -11.54 -34.63 38.20
CA VAL A 289 -11.72 -33.42 37.39
C VAL A 289 -11.84 -33.72 35.90
N SER A 290 -11.38 -34.88 35.42
CA SER A 290 -11.56 -35.30 34.01
C SER A 290 -13.02 -35.38 33.55
N ARG A 291 -13.97 -35.42 34.51
CA ARG A 291 -15.42 -35.43 34.28
C ARG A 291 -16.03 -34.03 34.17
N HIS A 292 -15.25 -32.97 34.42
CA HIS A 292 -15.73 -31.60 34.31
C HIS A 292 -16.16 -31.30 32.87
N ILE A 293 -17.29 -30.61 32.74
CA ILE A 293 -17.80 -30.19 31.43
C ILE A 293 -16.99 -28.99 30.97
N ARG A 294 -16.29 -29.16 29.85
CA ARG A 294 -15.45 -28.14 29.23
C ARG A 294 -16.05 -27.79 27.88
N VAL A 295 -16.29 -26.51 27.67
CA VAL A 295 -16.79 -25.98 26.41
C VAL A 295 -15.77 -25.01 25.82
N PRO A 296 -15.72 -24.85 24.48
CA PRO A 296 -14.96 -23.76 23.88
C PRO A 296 -15.38 -22.40 24.47
N LEU A 297 -14.42 -21.49 24.63
CA LEU A 297 -14.65 -20.21 25.30
C LEU A 297 -15.79 -19.38 24.69
N ASN A 298 -16.01 -19.48 23.37
CA ASN A 298 -17.12 -18.80 22.67
C ASN A 298 -18.52 -19.30 23.07
N LYS A 299 -18.61 -20.47 23.73
CA LYS A 299 -19.85 -21.04 24.30
C LYS A 299 -19.97 -20.81 25.81
N MET A 300 -19.07 -20.03 26.42
CA MET A 300 -19.17 -19.65 27.82
C MET A 300 -20.47 -18.84 28.06
N PRO A 301 -21.25 -19.15 29.11
CA PRO A 301 -22.40 -18.34 29.51
C PRO A 301 -21.96 -16.89 29.75
N ARG A 302 -22.57 -15.92 29.07
CA ARG A 302 -22.23 -14.51 29.20
C ARG A 302 -22.90 -13.89 30.43
N PRO A 303 -22.24 -12.94 31.13
CA PRO A 303 -22.85 -12.25 32.25
C PRO A 303 -24.07 -11.44 31.80
N VAL A 304 -25.12 -11.41 32.63
CA VAL A 304 -26.36 -10.70 32.31
C VAL A 304 -26.13 -9.19 32.45
N ALA A 305 -26.33 -8.45 31.36
CA ALA A 305 -26.15 -7.01 31.35
C ALA A 305 -27.23 -6.29 32.18
N ARG A 306 -26.78 -5.30 32.97
CA ARG A 306 -27.65 -4.46 33.82
C ARG A 306 -28.02 -3.17 33.12
N CYS A 307 -29.20 -2.66 33.45
CA CYS A 307 -29.71 -1.43 32.87
C CYS A 307 -28.89 -0.22 33.33
N ARG A 308 -28.42 0.60 32.37
CA ARG A 308 -27.67 1.83 32.64
C ARG A 308 -28.48 2.83 33.48
N LEU A 309 -29.79 2.91 33.28
CA LEU A 309 -30.70 3.79 34.04
C LEU A 309 -31.16 3.17 35.37
N HIS A 310 -31.19 1.84 35.44
CA HIS A 310 -31.67 1.09 36.61
C HIS A 310 -30.66 0.00 36.98
N PRO A 311 -29.57 0.33 37.72
CA PRO A 311 -28.47 -0.61 38.01
C PRO A 311 -28.87 -1.87 38.78
N SER A 312 -30.07 -1.88 39.39
CA SER A 312 -30.64 -3.03 40.09
C SER A 312 -31.42 -3.98 39.19
N LYS A 313 -31.68 -3.62 37.92
CA LYS A 313 -32.47 -4.40 36.96
C LYS A 313 -31.61 -4.82 35.77
N VAL A 314 -31.90 -6.00 35.24
CA VAL A 314 -31.27 -6.53 34.03
C VAL A 314 -32.10 -6.17 32.80
N TYR A 315 -31.45 -6.14 31.64
CA TYR A 315 -32.15 -6.07 30.38
C TYR A 315 -32.87 -7.39 30.11
N THR A 316 -34.18 -7.33 29.84
CA THR A 316 -35.02 -8.52 29.62
C THR A 316 -35.69 -8.52 28.25
N MET A 317 -35.96 -7.32 27.73
CA MET A 317 -36.61 -7.11 26.43
C MET A 317 -35.65 -6.41 25.48
N TYR A 318 -35.94 -6.51 24.18
CA TYR A 318 -35.27 -5.80 23.11
C TYR A 318 -36.32 -5.09 22.27
N CYS A 319 -36.13 -3.79 22.03
CA CYS A 319 -37.01 -3.02 21.17
C CYS A 319 -36.54 -3.16 19.72
N THR A 320 -37.39 -3.69 18.84
CA THR A 320 -37.07 -3.91 17.42
C THR A 320 -37.06 -2.62 16.61
N VAL A 321 -37.64 -1.53 17.13
CA VAL A 321 -37.68 -0.22 16.46
C VAL A 321 -36.46 0.63 16.83
N CYS A 322 -36.08 0.65 18.11
CA CYS A 322 -34.92 1.41 18.57
C CYS A 322 -33.61 0.64 18.52
N HIS A 323 -33.64 -0.67 18.26
CA HIS A 323 -32.48 -1.55 18.34
C HIS A 323 -31.74 -1.49 19.69
N LEU A 324 -32.49 -1.29 20.78
CA LEU A 324 -31.94 -1.10 22.13
C LEU A 324 -32.48 -2.16 23.10
N PRO A 325 -31.63 -2.69 24.01
CA PRO A 325 -32.08 -3.54 25.10
C PRO A 325 -32.81 -2.71 26.17
N VAL A 326 -33.92 -3.22 26.68
CA VAL A 326 -34.84 -2.52 27.59
C VAL A 326 -35.10 -3.39 28.84
N CYS A 327 -34.97 -2.79 30.02
CA CYS A 327 -35.34 -3.45 31.28
C CYS A 327 -36.84 -3.30 31.56
N GLN A 328 -37.38 -4.14 32.44
CA GLN A 328 -38.82 -4.13 32.79
C GLN A 328 -39.37 -2.77 33.26
N LEU A 329 -38.54 -1.91 33.86
CA LEU A 329 -38.98 -0.57 34.27
C LEU A 329 -38.98 0.41 33.10
N CYS A 330 -38.01 0.26 32.20
CA CYS A 330 -37.89 1.10 31.01
C CYS A 330 -38.96 0.80 29.97
N THR A 331 -39.54 -0.40 29.92
CA THR A 331 -40.57 -0.73 28.91
C THR A 331 -41.76 0.22 29.00
N SER A 332 -42.24 0.53 30.20
CA SER A 332 -43.41 1.41 30.41
C SER A 332 -43.16 2.90 30.12
N GLY A 333 -41.89 3.33 30.17
CA GLY A 333 -41.46 4.72 29.93
C GLY A 333 -40.73 4.91 28.61
N HIS A 334 -40.56 3.85 27.81
CA HIS A 334 -39.95 3.91 26.49
C HIS A 334 -40.95 4.47 25.48
N ILE A 335 -40.45 5.17 24.46
CA ILE A 335 -41.28 5.87 23.46
C ILE A 335 -42.23 4.89 22.74
N HIS A 336 -41.78 3.65 22.51
CA HIS A 336 -42.59 2.57 21.92
C HIS A 336 -43.36 1.73 22.95
N GLY A 337 -43.36 2.13 24.22
CA GLY A 337 -43.95 1.40 25.33
C GLY A 337 -45.29 1.94 25.83
N LYS A 338 -45.71 3.12 25.39
CA LYS A 338 -46.91 3.78 25.91
C LYS A 338 -47.73 4.46 24.82
N GLY A 339 -48.89 3.87 24.50
CA GLY A 339 -50.03 4.60 23.91
C GLY A 339 -50.07 4.79 22.40
N CYS A 340 -49.47 3.91 21.60
CA CYS A 340 -49.90 3.77 20.20
C CYS A 340 -50.97 2.68 20.14
N ASP A 341 -52.15 3.04 19.63
CA ASP A 341 -53.32 2.17 19.51
C ASP A 341 -52.96 0.80 18.88
N ASP A 342 -53.48 -0.26 19.51
CA ASP A 342 -53.55 -1.68 19.10
C ASP A 342 -52.29 -2.50 18.72
N GLU A 343 -51.09 -1.94 18.54
CA GLU A 343 -49.89 -2.74 18.13
C GLU A 343 -48.64 -2.58 19.03
N GLY A 344 -48.71 -1.82 20.12
CA GLY A 344 -47.56 -1.52 21.00
C GLY A 344 -46.85 -2.72 21.66
N ALA A 345 -47.48 -3.90 21.71
CA ALA A 345 -46.89 -5.12 22.24
C ALA A 345 -45.95 -5.85 21.24
N ALA A 346 -46.07 -5.59 19.94
CA ALA A 346 -45.31 -6.30 18.90
C ALA A 346 -43.85 -5.84 18.76
N HIS A 347 -43.51 -4.68 19.35
CA HIS A 347 -42.21 -4.05 19.17
C HIS A 347 -41.16 -4.48 20.20
N PHE A 348 -41.57 -5.25 21.23
CA PHE A 348 -40.65 -5.78 22.23
C PHE A 348 -40.62 -7.29 22.17
N ILE A 349 -39.44 -7.85 21.92
CA ILE A 349 -39.19 -9.29 21.98
C ILE A 349 -38.25 -9.61 23.16
N PRO A 350 -38.33 -10.81 23.76
CA PRO A 350 -37.33 -11.24 24.74
C PRO A 350 -35.92 -11.12 24.18
N ILE A 351 -34.99 -10.59 24.97
CA ILE A 351 -33.61 -10.37 24.52
C ILE A 351 -32.92 -11.68 24.07
N ALA A 352 -33.28 -12.80 24.69
CA ALA A 352 -32.79 -14.13 24.29
C ALA A 352 -33.20 -14.48 22.86
N ASN A 353 -34.47 -14.27 22.51
CA ASN A 353 -34.98 -14.54 21.16
C ASN A 353 -34.35 -13.60 20.13
N ALA A 354 -34.19 -12.31 20.48
CA ALA A 354 -33.51 -11.34 19.63
C ALA A 354 -32.05 -11.76 19.35
N TYR A 355 -31.36 -12.24 20.39
CA TYR A 355 -29.98 -12.70 20.29
C TYR A 355 -29.86 -13.97 19.43
N ASP A 356 -30.73 -14.96 19.63
CA ASP A 356 -30.74 -16.19 18.84
C ASP A 356 -31.06 -15.91 17.37
N ALA A 357 -32.01 -15.01 17.10
CA ALA A 357 -32.33 -14.54 15.75
C ALA A 357 -31.13 -13.84 15.10
N ALA A 358 -30.44 -12.96 15.83
CA ALA A 358 -29.24 -12.28 15.33
C ALA A 358 -28.08 -13.25 15.06
N ILE A 359 -27.90 -14.29 15.87
CA ILE A 359 -26.90 -15.35 15.59
C ILE A 359 -27.27 -16.10 14.31
N TYR A 360 -28.53 -16.48 14.16
CA TYR A 360 -29.01 -17.20 12.98
C TYR A 360 -28.84 -16.37 11.71
N GLU A 361 -29.20 -15.09 11.76
CA GLU A 361 -29.02 -14.13 10.67
C GLU A 361 -27.54 -13.93 10.34
N MET A 362 -26.69 -13.76 11.36
CA MET A 362 -25.23 -13.70 11.17
C MET A 362 -24.71 -14.96 10.47
N GLN A 363 -25.19 -16.15 10.82
CA GLN A 363 -24.75 -17.40 10.17
C GLN A 363 -25.20 -17.50 8.71
N GLN A 364 -26.36 -16.94 8.35
CA GLN A 364 -26.91 -17.00 6.99
C GLN A 364 -26.45 -15.86 6.08
N GLN A 365 -26.72 -14.60 6.46
CA GLN A 365 -26.52 -13.43 5.58
C GLN A 365 -25.05 -13.00 5.50
N SER A 366 -24.30 -13.08 6.60
CA SER A 366 -22.90 -12.63 6.60
C SER A 366 -21.99 -13.54 5.78
N SER A 367 -22.40 -14.79 5.53
CA SER A 367 -21.61 -15.67 4.68
C SER A 367 -21.84 -15.36 3.21
N GLU A 368 -23.07 -15.16 2.72
CA GLU A 368 -23.29 -15.15 1.28
C GLU A 368 -22.78 -13.86 0.60
N THR A 369 -23.20 -12.68 1.05
CA THR A 369 -22.79 -11.42 0.41
C THR A 369 -21.30 -11.14 0.60
N ILE A 370 -20.74 -11.42 1.79
CA ILE A 370 -19.32 -11.22 2.06
C ILE A 370 -18.48 -12.25 1.30
N GLU A 371 -18.91 -13.51 1.22
CA GLU A 371 -18.19 -14.54 0.46
C GLU A 371 -18.27 -14.28 -1.04
N GLN A 372 -19.42 -13.83 -1.57
CA GLN A 372 -19.53 -13.36 -2.96
C GLN A 372 -18.56 -12.20 -3.24
N ARG A 373 -18.51 -11.19 -2.34
CA ARG A 373 -17.58 -10.07 -2.48
C ARG A 373 -16.12 -10.53 -2.38
N ARG A 374 -15.81 -11.45 -1.47
CA ARG A 374 -14.48 -12.04 -1.30
C ARG A 374 -14.05 -12.82 -2.55
N GLN A 375 -14.92 -13.66 -3.08
CA GLN A 375 -14.68 -14.41 -4.32
C GLN A 375 -14.45 -13.48 -5.50
N HIS A 376 -15.26 -12.42 -5.63
CA HIS A 376 -15.09 -11.41 -6.66
C HIS A 376 -13.73 -10.68 -6.55
N LEU A 377 -13.34 -10.26 -5.35
CA LEU A 377 -12.04 -9.62 -5.12
C LEU A 377 -10.88 -10.57 -5.40
N ASN A 378 -10.98 -11.83 -4.98
CA ASN A 378 -9.97 -12.84 -5.29
C ASN A 378 -9.85 -13.11 -6.79
N ALA A 379 -10.96 -13.15 -7.53
CA ALA A 379 -10.95 -13.29 -8.98
C ALA A 379 -10.29 -12.09 -9.67
N LEU A 380 -10.56 -10.86 -9.20
CA LEU A 380 -9.89 -9.66 -9.70
C LEU A 380 -8.38 -9.68 -9.43
N ILE A 381 -7.96 -10.10 -8.24
CA ILE A 381 -6.53 -10.25 -7.89
C ILE A 381 -5.87 -11.27 -8.82
N GLN A 382 -6.51 -12.42 -9.06
CA GLN A 382 -6.00 -13.42 -9.99
C GLN A 382 -5.86 -12.88 -11.42
N GLN A 383 -6.84 -12.11 -11.90
CA GLN A 383 -6.77 -11.46 -13.21
C GLN A 383 -5.61 -10.46 -13.30
N LEU A 384 -5.41 -9.64 -12.26
CA LEU A 384 -4.31 -8.68 -12.21
C LEU A 384 -2.95 -9.38 -12.24
N ASN A 385 -2.78 -10.46 -11.48
CA ASN A 385 -1.53 -11.23 -11.48
C ASN A 385 -1.22 -11.87 -12.85
N ILE A 386 -2.24 -12.28 -13.60
CA ILE A 386 -2.07 -12.77 -14.98
C ILE A 386 -1.59 -11.64 -15.90
N ILE A 387 -2.16 -10.45 -15.76
CA ILE A 387 -1.78 -9.28 -16.56
C ILE A 387 -0.36 -8.83 -16.21
N GLU A 388 -0.02 -8.75 -14.92
CA GLU A 388 1.32 -8.43 -14.42
C GLU A 388 2.36 -9.34 -15.07
N LYS A 389 2.15 -10.66 -14.99
CA LYS A 389 3.05 -11.64 -15.61
C LYS A 389 3.16 -11.47 -17.14
N ALA A 390 2.05 -11.19 -17.83
CA ALA A 390 2.07 -10.96 -19.27
C ALA A 390 2.83 -9.67 -19.66
N VAL A 391 2.79 -8.64 -18.82
CA VAL A 391 3.56 -7.40 -19.01
C VAL A 391 5.05 -7.65 -18.78
N GLU A 392 5.42 -8.40 -17.75
CA GLU A 392 6.81 -8.80 -17.50
C GLU A 392 7.38 -9.62 -18.66
N GLU A 393 6.67 -10.66 -19.11
CA GLU A 393 7.06 -11.49 -20.26
C GLU A 393 7.19 -10.64 -21.54
N ASN A 394 6.31 -9.66 -21.75
CA ASN A 394 6.41 -8.74 -22.88
C ASN A 394 7.63 -7.81 -22.78
N CYS A 395 7.94 -7.30 -21.59
CA CYS A 395 9.11 -6.46 -21.34
C CYS A 395 10.40 -7.22 -21.66
N GLU A 396 10.57 -8.43 -21.12
CA GLU A 396 11.74 -9.28 -21.39
C GLU A 396 11.87 -9.59 -22.88
N ARG A 397 10.75 -9.88 -23.57
CA ARG A 397 10.74 -10.14 -25.01
C ARG A 397 11.17 -8.91 -25.82
N VAL A 398 10.67 -7.73 -25.48
CA VAL A 398 11.02 -6.48 -26.18
C VAL A 398 12.49 -6.13 -25.93
N GLU A 399 12.97 -6.29 -24.70
CA GLU A 399 14.37 -6.07 -24.34
C GLU A 399 15.31 -7.00 -25.10
N ALA A 400 15.00 -8.30 -25.16
CA ALA A 400 15.79 -9.27 -25.93
C ALA A 400 15.86 -8.91 -27.42
N ASN A 401 14.73 -8.50 -28.01
CA ASN A 401 14.67 -8.06 -29.41
C ASN A 401 15.51 -6.78 -29.63
N CYS A 402 15.54 -5.85 -28.68
CA CYS A 402 16.38 -4.65 -28.78
C CYS A 402 17.87 -5.02 -28.80
N TYR A 403 18.31 -5.94 -27.93
CA TYR A 403 19.70 -6.40 -27.92
C TYR A 403 20.06 -7.14 -29.20
N GLU A 404 19.18 -8.00 -29.72
CA GLU A 404 19.41 -8.73 -30.98
C GLU A 404 19.55 -7.76 -32.16
N ASN A 405 18.67 -6.77 -32.27
CA ASN A 405 18.74 -5.75 -33.33
C ASN A 405 20.01 -4.89 -33.23
N LEU A 406 20.45 -4.55 -32.01
CA LEU A 406 21.69 -3.82 -31.79
C LEU A 406 22.92 -4.67 -32.14
N GLU A 407 22.91 -5.96 -31.80
CA GLU A 407 24.01 -6.87 -32.14
C GLU A 407 24.14 -7.06 -33.66
N THR A 408 23.02 -7.19 -34.39
CA THR A 408 23.04 -7.31 -35.85
C THR A 408 23.56 -6.05 -36.53
N THR A 409 23.07 -4.87 -36.13
CA THR A 409 23.59 -3.59 -36.68
C THR A 409 25.07 -3.38 -36.37
N LEU A 410 25.55 -3.75 -35.18
CA LEU A 410 26.98 -3.69 -34.87
C LEU A 410 27.81 -4.65 -35.73
N LYS A 411 27.31 -5.85 -36.03
CA LYS A 411 28.00 -6.79 -36.94
C LYS A 411 28.08 -6.24 -38.36
N GLU A 412 27.00 -5.63 -38.86
CA GLU A 412 26.97 -5.01 -40.19
C GLU A 412 27.92 -3.81 -40.28
N LEU A 413 27.95 -2.97 -39.23
CA LEU A 413 28.91 -1.87 -39.12
C LEU A 413 30.36 -2.37 -39.17
N HIS A 414 30.71 -3.38 -38.36
CA HIS A 414 32.06 -3.95 -38.37
C HIS A 414 32.43 -4.57 -39.72
N SER A 415 31.50 -5.27 -40.38
CA SER A 415 31.72 -5.82 -41.72
C SER A 415 31.99 -4.72 -42.75
N THR A 416 31.24 -3.62 -42.69
CA THR A 416 31.40 -2.46 -43.60
C THR A 416 32.73 -1.75 -43.38
N ILE A 417 33.14 -1.55 -42.11
CA ILE A 417 34.45 -1.00 -41.75
C ILE A 417 35.56 -1.91 -42.27
N GLN A 418 35.46 -3.22 -42.04
CA GLN A 418 36.48 -4.19 -42.46
C GLN A 418 36.66 -4.18 -43.98
N ASN A 419 35.58 -4.20 -44.76
CA ASN A 419 35.65 -4.13 -46.22
C ASN A 419 36.31 -2.83 -46.70
N SER A 420 35.98 -1.70 -46.07
CA SER A 420 36.57 -0.40 -46.40
C SER A 420 38.08 -0.35 -46.10
N LEU A 421 38.49 -0.91 -44.95
CA LEU A 421 39.89 -1.02 -44.57
C LEU A 421 40.67 -1.93 -45.53
N GLU A 422 40.09 -3.04 -45.98
CA GLU A 422 40.73 -3.96 -46.93
C GLU A 422 41.05 -3.28 -48.26
N ILE A 423 40.15 -2.44 -48.77
CA ILE A 423 40.39 -1.65 -49.99
C ILE A 423 41.56 -0.67 -49.78
N ILE A 424 41.57 0.05 -48.65
CA ILE A 424 42.65 1.01 -48.33
C ILE A 424 44.00 0.28 -48.22
N VAL A 425 44.04 -0.86 -47.54
CA VAL A 425 45.25 -1.67 -47.38
C VAL A 425 45.73 -2.18 -48.75
N ALA A 426 44.83 -2.65 -49.62
CA ALA A 426 45.18 -3.11 -50.96
C ALA A 426 45.83 -1.97 -51.78
N GLU A 427 45.22 -0.79 -51.82
CA GLU A 427 45.78 0.39 -52.48
C GLU A 427 47.12 0.81 -51.89
N GLN A 428 47.27 0.80 -50.56
CA GLN A 428 48.54 1.11 -49.91
C GLN A 428 49.64 0.10 -50.29
N THR A 429 49.30 -1.19 -50.37
CA THR A 429 50.26 -2.24 -50.75
C THR A 429 50.69 -2.13 -52.21
N GLU A 430 49.78 -1.80 -53.13
CA GLU A 430 50.13 -1.61 -54.55
C GLU A 430 51.00 -0.37 -54.74
N ASN A 431 50.68 0.74 -54.07
CA ASN A 431 51.50 1.94 -54.12
C ASN A 431 52.91 1.69 -53.54
N LYS A 432 53.02 0.95 -52.44
CA LYS A 432 54.33 0.52 -51.90
C LYS A 432 55.09 -0.38 -52.87
N ARG A 433 54.42 -1.32 -53.54
CA ARG A 433 55.03 -2.19 -54.56
C ARG A 433 55.61 -1.36 -55.71
N GLN A 434 54.87 -0.35 -56.19
CA GLN A 434 55.32 0.56 -57.25
C GLN A 434 56.54 1.37 -56.82
N LEU A 435 56.52 1.93 -55.59
CA LEU A 435 57.65 2.67 -55.05
C LEU A 435 58.91 1.80 -54.94
N ASN A 436 58.79 0.60 -54.40
CA ASN A 436 59.90 -0.36 -54.30
C ASN A 436 60.45 -0.74 -55.69
N GLN A 437 59.59 -0.87 -56.70
CA GLN A 437 60.02 -1.16 -58.07
C GLN A 437 60.85 -0.01 -58.66
N LEU A 438 60.45 1.25 -58.40
CA LEU A 438 61.19 2.43 -58.84
C LEU A 438 62.55 2.51 -58.13
N GLU A 439 62.58 2.37 -56.81
CA GLU A 439 63.82 2.36 -56.03
C GLU A 439 64.78 1.27 -56.51
N TRP A 440 64.27 0.06 -56.76
CA TRP A 440 65.08 -1.03 -57.30
C TRP A 440 65.66 -0.69 -58.68
N ALA A 441 64.84 -0.11 -59.58
CA ALA A 441 65.29 0.26 -60.91
C ALA A 441 66.40 1.33 -60.88
N GLU A 442 66.29 2.33 -59.99
CA GLU A 442 67.31 3.37 -59.80
C GLU A 442 68.60 2.80 -59.18
N ASN A 443 68.47 2.00 -58.12
CA ASN A 443 69.62 1.36 -57.47
C ASN A 443 70.36 0.42 -58.45
N PHE A 444 69.61 -0.32 -59.28
CA PHE A 444 70.20 -1.17 -60.31
C PHE A 444 70.92 -0.35 -61.39
N ALA A 445 70.39 0.81 -61.76
CA ALA A 445 71.03 1.72 -62.71
C ALA A 445 72.37 2.26 -62.18
N GLU A 446 72.46 2.52 -60.87
CA GLU A 446 73.73 2.88 -60.22
C GLU A 446 74.70 1.69 -60.16
N TYR A 447 74.21 0.48 -59.86
CA TYR A 447 75.03 -0.72 -59.85
C TYR A 447 75.69 -1.01 -61.21
N ILE A 448 74.94 -0.92 -62.31
CA ILE A 448 75.49 -1.19 -63.65
C ILE A 448 76.53 -0.15 -64.07
N LYS A 449 76.45 1.10 -63.57
CA LYS A 449 77.46 2.15 -63.79
C LYS A 449 78.81 1.75 -63.20
N ASN A 450 78.80 1.09 -62.04
CA ASN A 450 80.02 0.69 -61.33
C ASN A 450 80.59 -0.66 -61.79
N THR A 451 79.80 -1.46 -62.51
CA THR A 451 80.16 -2.86 -62.85
C THR A 451 80.51 -3.07 -64.32
N LEU A 452 79.85 -2.36 -65.25
CA LEU A 452 80.01 -2.60 -66.68
C LEU A 452 81.15 -1.78 -67.30
N LEU A 453 81.73 -2.29 -68.39
CA LEU A 453 82.64 -1.53 -69.24
C LEU A 453 81.91 -0.34 -69.90
N PRO A 454 82.61 0.77 -70.25
CA PRO A 454 81.97 2.00 -70.72
C PRO A 454 81.02 1.82 -71.92
N ALA A 455 81.38 0.99 -72.89
CA ALA A 455 80.56 0.76 -74.09
C ALA A 455 79.24 0.00 -73.77
N ASP A 456 79.29 -0.97 -72.85
CA ASP A 456 78.12 -1.76 -72.45
C ASP A 456 77.21 -0.97 -71.51
N TYR A 457 77.80 -0.15 -70.62
CA TYR A 457 77.06 0.78 -69.77
C TYR A 457 76.22 1.76 -70.62
N LEU A 458 76.80 2.40 -71.63
CA LEU A 458 76.08 3.36 -72.48
C LEU A 458 74.86 2.71 -73.18
N ARG A 459 74.99 1.45 -73.62
CA ARG A 459 73.87 0.69 -74.21
C ARG A 459 72.78 0.36 -73.18
N ALA A 460 73.15 -0.06 -71.98
CA ALA A 460 72.20 -0.38 -70.91
C ALA A 460 71.50 0.89 -70.37
N TRP A 461 72.24 1.99 -70.23
CA TRP A 461 71.73 3.28 -69.79
C TRP A 461 70.68 3.86 -70.74
N LEU A 462 70.90 3.79 -72.06
CA LEU A 462 69.91 4.25 -73.05
C LEU A 462 68.59 3.47 -72.95
N ARG A 463 68.65 2.16 -72.66
CA ARG A 463 67.45 1.34 -72.42
C ARG A 463 66.74 1.72 -71.12
N HIS A 464 67.49 2.00 -70.06
CA HIS A 464 66.93 2.48 -68.80
C HIS A 464 66.31 3.89 -68.95
N CYS A 465 66.92 4.81 -69.70
CA CYS A 465 66.31 6.11 -70.02
C CYS A 465 64.98 5.93 -70.78
N LYS A 466 64.92 4.97 -71.71
CA LYS A 466 63.67 4.64 -72.40
C LYS A 466 62.61 4.11 -71.43
N LEU A 467 62.99 3.30 -70.44
CA LEU A 467 62.10 2.83 -69.38
C LEU A 467 61.60 4.00 -68.51
N ARG A 468 62.48 4.92 -68.08
CA ARG A 468 62.11 6.13 -67.30
C ARG A 468 61.10 7.00 -68.04
N ASN A 469 61.30 7.20 -69.34
CA ASN A 469 60.39 7.99 -70.17
C ASN A 469 59.01 7.34 -70.34
N GLN A 470 58.87 6.04 -70.08
CA GLN A 470 57.57 5.36 -70.08
C GLN A 470 56.82 5.50 -68.75
N MET A 471 57.48 5.98 -67.69
CA MET A 471 56.90 6.13 -66.34
C MET A 471 56.52 7.58 -66.01
N ASP A 472 56.06 8.35 -67.00
CA ASP A 472 55.69 9.77 -66.86
C ASP A 472 54.65 9.97 -65.74
N PRO A 473 54.89 10.85 -64.73
CA PRO A 473 54.00 11.07 -63.60
C PRO A 473 52.58 11.53 -63.98
N LYS A 474 52.36 12.02 -65.22
CA LYS A 474 51.03 12.40 -65.72
C LYS A 474 50.10 11.22 -66.03
N LEU A 475 50.59 9.98 -65.98
CA LEU A 475 49.79 8.75 -66.18
C LEU A 475 49.40 8.06 -64.86
N SER A 476 49.89 8.53 -63.72
CA SER A 476 49.46 8.03 -62.41
C SER A 476 48.02 8.47 -62.16
N LYS A 477 47.11 7.52 -61.97
CA LYS A 477 45.71 7.78 -61.55
C LYS A 477 45.70 8.76 -60.38
N GLU A 478 44.80 9.75 -60.44
CA GLU A 478 44.57 10.70 -59.35
C GLU A 478 44.29 9.95 -58.03
N GLN A 479 44.68 10.53 -56.90
CA GLN A 479 44.40 10.02 -55.56
C GLN A 479 42.91 9.69 -55.45
N MET A 480 42.58 8.50 -54.94
CA MET A 480 41.18 8.10 -54.67
C MET A 480 40.48 9.16 -53.81
N GLN A 481 39.64 9.98 -54.44
CA GLN A 481 38.81 10.99 -53.77
C GLN A 481 37.53 10.41 -53.15
N GLU A 482 37.25 9.10 -53.31
CA GLU A 482 35.92 8.54 -53.08
C GLU A 482 35.73 7.69 -51.80
N ILE A 483 36.72 7.59 -50.90
CA ILE A 483 36.51 6.93 -49.60
C ILE A 483 36.33 8.00 -48.52
N PHE A 484 35.09 8.43 -48.33
CA PHE A 484 34.74 9.29 -47.18
C PHE A 484 34.76 8.44 -45.89
N PRO A 485 35.37 8.94 -44.79
CA PRO A 485 35.42 8.23 -43.51
C PRO A 485 34.11 8.25 -42.72
N ASP A 486 33.01 8.71 -43.32
CA ASP A 486 31.82 9.11 -42.57
C ASP A 486 30.74 8.02 -42.67
N ILE A 487 30.88 6.95 -41.88
CA ILE A 487 29.78 6.02 -41.63
C ILE A 487 28.93 6.61 -40.52
N ASP A 488 27.70 7.02 -40.85
CA ASP A 488 26.71 7.50 -39.89
C ASP A 488 25.59 6.46 -39.74
N LEU A 489 25.29 6.07 -38.49
CA LEU A 489 24.21 5.15 -38.15
C LEU A 489 23.10 5.97 -37.49
N GLN A 490 22.06 6.33 -38.26
CA GLN A 490 20.87 6.99 -37.74
C GLN A 490 19.75 5.96 -37.54
N GLY A 491 19.44 5.65 -36.27
CA GLY A 491 18.30 4.82 -35.88
C GLY A 491 17.52 5.50 -34.77
N GLU A 492 16.23 5.76 -34.99
CA GLU A 492 15.33 6.31 -33.98
C GLU A 492 14.52 5.16 -33.36
N LEU A 493 14.77 4.84 -32.08
CA LEU A 493 14.02 3.83 -31.34
C LEU A 493 12.86 4.51 -30.60
N ALA A 494 11.64 4.24 -31.02
CA ALA A 494 10.42 4.73 -30.37
C ALA A 494 9.64 3.57 -29.71
N ILE A 495 9.28 3.74 -28.44
CA ILE A 495 8.38 2.82 -27.74
C ILE A 495 6.95 3.16 -28.16
N MET A 496 6.30 2.22 -28.84
CA MET A 496 4.91 2.37 -29.28
C MET A 496 4.04 1.26 -28.68
N HIS A 497 2.81 1.60 -28.32
CA HIS A 497 1.81 0.60 -27.97
C HIS A 497 1.44 -0.22 -29.21
N GLU A 498 1.22 -1.52 -29.03
CA GLU A 498 0.92 -2.46 -30.13
C GLU A 498 -0.34 -2.06 -30.92
N GLN A 499 -1.28 -1.38 -30.27
CA GLN A 499 -2.48 -0.81 -30.91
C GLN A 499 -2.17 0.36 -31.86
N SER A 500 -1.15 1.16 -31.56
CA SER A 500 -0.72 2.28 -32.41
C SER A 500 -0.07 1.80 -33.72
N ARG A 501 0.54 0.60 -33.69
CA ARG A 501 1.18 -0.02 -34.87
C ARG A 501 0.19 -0.37 -36.00
N GLN A 502 -1.09 -0.56 -35.69
CA GLN A 502 -2.10 -0.93 -36.69
C GLN A 502 -2.64 0.28 -37.47
N HIS A 503 -2.50 1.50 -36.93
CA HIS A 503 -2.99 2.72 -37.57
C HIS A 503 -1.99 3.36 -38.55
N ASP A 504 -0.70 3.02 -38.48
CA ASP A 504 0.33 3.52 -39.42
C ASP A 504 0.42 2.70 -40.73
N HIS A 505 -0.40 1.65 -40.88
CA HIS A 505 -0.44 0.80 -42.08
C HIS A 505 -1.72 0.96 -42.93
N THR A 506 -2.49 2.03 -42.71
CA THR A 506 -3.61 2.45 -43.57
C THR A 506 -3.35 3.85 -44.11
#